data_AF-A0A023X5K5-F1
#
_entry.id   AF-A0A023X5K5-F1
#
_cell.length_a   1.000
_cell.length_b   1.000
_cell.length_c   1.000
_cell.angle_alpha   90.00
_cell.angle_beta   90.00
_cell.angle_gamma   90.00
#
_symmetry.space_group_name_H-M   'P 1'
#
loop_
_entity.id
_entity.type
_entity.pdbx_description
1 polymer ?
#
loop_
_entity_poly.entity_id
_entity_poly.type
_entity_poly.pdbx_seq_one_letter_code
_entity_poly.pdbx_strand_id
1 'polypeptide(L)'
;MAEAASPPPAARPLGGAAAILGGLLWATEGVLGESFPQALIFLAPLLLAGGITGFFLLYRAPLKGLGQSGFTQGVVGLGMLAGGFFGAYTLGEEPLVRVASFGFLLTAFGLVLLGYGCIRENVLGRFYWLPLALGAVAPLGLLFGSAGPARVALSLLFGLGWVLLGALMLAGLAERGEKGRA
;
A
#
# COMPACT_ATOMS: atom_id res chain seq x y z
N MET A 1 -19.01 18.23 -19.55
CA MET A 1 -18.38 17.06 -18.90
C MET A 1 -16.90 17.11 -19.24
N ALA A 2 -16.02 17.30 -18.25
CA ALA A 2 -14.57 17.35 -18.52
C ALA A 2 -14.07 15.95 -18.88
N GLU A 3 -13.43 15.82 -20.04
CA GLU A 3 -12.76 14.61 -20.49
C GLU A 3 -11.68 14.25 -19.46
N ALA A 4 -11.76 13.03 -18.91
CA ALA A 4 -10.78 12.58 -17.93
C ALA A 4 -9.43 12.42 -18.64
N ALA A 5 -8.50 13.35 -18.39
CA ALA A 5 -7.17 13.31 -18.97
C ALA A 5 -6.55 11.91 -18.77
N SER A 6 -5.97 11.38 -19.85
CA SER A 6 -5.28 10.09 -19.85
C SER A 6 -4.23 10.05 -18.73
N PRO A 7 -4.05 8.89 -18.08
CA PRO A 7 -3.05 8.78 -17.03
C PRO A 7 -1.65 9.08 -17.61
N PRO A 8 -0.76 9.75 -16.85
CA PRO A 8 0.57 10.05 -17.33
C PRO A 8 1.31 8.74 -17.66
N PRO A 9 2.04 8.68 -18.79
CA PRO A 9 2.64 7.44 -19.30
C PRO A 9 3.60 6.77 -18.31
N ALA A 10 4.20 7.56 -17.42
CA ALA A 10 5.13 7.08 -16.39
C ALA A 10 4.45 6.50 -15.13
N ALA A 11 3.14 6.73 -14.91
CA ALA A 11 2.46 6.29 -13.68
C ALA A 11 2.49 4.76 -13.49
N ARG A 12 2.39 4.03 -14.60
CA ARG A 12 2.42 2.56 -14.61
C ARG A 12 3.80 2.01 -14.20
N PRO A 13 4.90 2.32 -14.90
CA PRO A 13 6.22 1.81 -14.54
C PRO A 13 6.70 2.31 -13.17
N LEU A 14 6.56 3.61 -12.88
CA LEU A 14 7.08 4.19 -11.64
C LEU A 14 6.26 3.75 -10.42
N GLY A 15 4.93 3.75 -10.52
CA GLY A 15 4.07 3.26 -9.45
C GLY A 15 4.26 1.77 -9.18
N GLY A 16 4.34 0.97 -10.24
CA GLY A 16 4.57 -0.47 -10.11
C GLY A 16 5.91 -0.79 -9.46
N ALA A 17 6.98 -0.13 -9.91
CA ALA A 17 8.31 -0.28 -9.32
C ALA A 17 8.35 0.18 -7.85
N ALA A 18 7.71 1.31 -7.52
CA ALA A 18 7.66 1.80 -6.15
C ALA A 18 6.91 0.84 -5.21
N ALA A 19 5.77 0.28 -5.65
CA ALA A 19 5.05 -0.74 -4.90
C ALA A 19 5.89 -2.02 -4.67
N ILE A 20 6.60 -2.49 -5.70
CA ILE A 20 7.49 -3.66 -5.59
C ILE A 20 8.62 -3.38 -4.61
N LEU A 21 9.36 -2.28 -4.80
CA LEU A 21 10.51 -1.96 -3.95
C LEU A 21 10.09 -1.73 -2.49
N GLY A 22 9.00 -1.01 -2.26
CA GLY A 22 8.47 -0.80 -0.92
C GLY A 22 8.01 -2.11 -0.27
N GLY A 23 7.34 -2.99 -1.03
CA GLY A 23 6.91 -4.30 -0.56
C GLY A 23 8.07 -5.24 -0.23
N LEU A 24 9.12 -5.24 -1.06
CA LEU A 24 10.34 -5.99 -0.81
C LEU A 24 11.07 -5.50 0.44
N LEU A 25 11.26 -4.18 0.58
CA LEU A 25 11.89 -3.61 1.77
C LEU A 25 11.12 -3.98 3.04
N TRP A 26 9.79 -3.90 3.00
CA TRP A 26 8.94 -4.29 4.13
C TRP A 26 9.09 -5.77 4.49
N ALA A 27 9.00 -6.66 3.49
CA ALA A 27 9.17 -8.09 3.66
C ALA A 27 10.57 -8.45 4.22
N THR A 28 11.62 -7.80 3.70
CA THR A 28 13.00 -8.03 4.16
C THR A 28 13.22 -7.54 5.59
N GLU A 29 12.62 -6.42 6.01
CA GLU A 29 12.64 -6.00 7.42
C GLU A 29 12.01 -7.08 8.31
N GLY A 30 10.87 -7.64 7.89
CA GLY A 30 10.22 -8.71 8.62
C GLY A 30 11.08 -9.95 8.82
N VAL A 31 11.86 -10.33 7.79
CA VAL A 31 12.73 -11.52 7.83
C VAL A 31 14.01 -11.27 8.60
N LEU A 32 14.67 -10.12 8.39
CA LEU A 32 15.97 -9.82 8.99
C LEU A 32 15.85 -9.29 10.43
N GLY A 33 14.70 -8.73 10.80
CA GLY A 33 14.45 -8.19 12.13
C GLY A 33 15.53 -7.19 12.56
N GLU A 34 16.24 -7.49 13.65
CA GLU A 34 17.31 -6.64 14.19
C GLU A 34 18.51 -6.49 13.24
N SER A 35 18.71 -7.44 12.32
CA SER A 35 19.77 -7.37 11.31
C SER A 35 19.43 -6.43 10.14
N PHE A 36 18.20 -5.90 10.07
CA PHE A 36 17.79 -4.99 9.01
C PHE A 36 18.38 -3.58 9.22
N PRO A 37 18.90 -2.90 8.18
CA PRO A 37 19.39 -1.54 8.30
C PRO A 37 18.26 -0.57 8.68
N GLN A 38 18.17 -0.20 9.95
CA GLN A 38 17.08 0.65 10.49
C GLN A 38 16.99 2.01 9.79
N ALA A 39 18.10 2.53 9.27
CA ALA A 39 18.14 3.75 8.47
C ALA A 39 17.31 3.66 7.17
N LEU A 40 16.91 2.47 6.71
CA LEU A 40 16.12 2.28 5.49
C LEU A 40 14.63 2.07 5.77
N ILE A 41 14.22 1.90 7.03
CA ILE A 41 12.85 1.46 7.36
C ILE A 41 11.78 2.49 6.95
N PHE A 42 12.11 3.77 6.97
CA PHE A 42 11.20 4.84 6.54
C PHE A 42 11.05 4.91 5.01
N LEU A 43 11.97 4.33 4.22
CA LEU A 43 11.87 4.32 2.76
C LEU A 43 10.77 3.39 2.27
N ALA A 44 10.52 2.29 2.98
CA ALA A 44 9.44 1.36 2.65
C ALA A 44 8.08 2.08 2.54
N PRO A 45 7.55 2.75 3.58
CA PRO A 45 6.27 3.45 3.49
C PRO A 45 6.25 4.58 2.46
N LEU A 46 7.37 5.27 2.20
CA LEU A 46 7.45 6.27 1.12
C LEU A 46 7.28 5.64 -0.27
N LEU A 47 7.93 4.50 -0.50
CA LEU A 47 7.82 3.74 -1.75
C LEU A 47 6.41 3.15 -1.92
N LEU A 48 5.81 2.63 -0.85
CA LEU A 48 4.42 2.19 -0.84
C LEU A 48 3.47 3.36 -1.17
N ALA A 49 3.74 4.57 -0.66
CA ALA A 49 2.96 5.77 -0.98
C ALA A 49 3.11 6.16 -2.47
N GLY A 50 4.31 6.01 -3.03
CA GLY A 50 4.53 6.12 -4.48
C GLY A 50 3.73 5.08 -5.27
N GLY A 51 3.69 3.85 -4.78
CA GLY A 51 2.94 2.74 -5.37
C GLY A 51 1.43 2.99 -5.41
N ILE A 52 0.84 3.33 -4.27
CA ILE A 52 -0.61 3.62 -4.18
C ILE A 52 -0.99 4.89 -4.95
N THR A 53 -0.10 5.87 -5.04
CA THR A 53 -0.28 7.07 -5.88
C THR A 53 -0.27 6.71 -7.36
N GLY A 54 0.68 5.91 -7.81
CA GLY A 54 0.70 5.40 -9.18
C GLY A 54 -0.56 4.60 -9.49
N PHE A 55 -1.00 3.73 -8.57
CA PHE A 55 -2.25 2.99 -8.69
C PHE A 55 -3.45 3.93 -8.84
N PHE A 56 -3.58 4.92 -7.96
CA PHE A 56 -4.68 5.87 -8.01
C PHE A 56 -4.66 6.69 -9.31
N LEU A 57 -3.51 7.15 -9.78
CA LEU A 57 -3.41 7.88 -11.05
C LEU A 57 -3.89 7.06 -12.25
N LEU A 58 -3.61 5.75 -12.27
CA LEU A 58 -4.08 4.84 -13.32
C LEU A 58 -5.59 4.60 -13.27
N TYR A 59 -6.17 4.53 -12.06
CA TYR A 59 -7.56 4.11 -11.85
C TYR A 59 -8.47 5.19 -11.23
N ARG A 60 -8.06 6.46 -11.24
CA ARG A 60 -8.80 7.58 -10.62
C ARG A 60 -10.20 7.78 -11.19
N ALA A 61 -10.38 7.50 -12.49
CA ALA A 61 -11.64 7.72 -13.19
C ALA A 61 -12.76 6.79 -12.67
N PRO A 62 -12.54 5.47 -12.54
CA PRO A 62 -13.50 4.57 -11.90
C PRO A 62 -13.57 4.76 -10.37
N LEU A 63 -12.46 5.00 -9.68
CA LEU A 63 -12.39 4.99 -8.20
C LEU A 63 -12.92 6.26 -7.49
N LYS A 64 -13.98 6.89 -8.00
CA LYS A 64 -14.58 8.09 -7.36
C LYS A 64 -15.28 7.75 -6.04
N GLY A 65 -15.33 8.73 -5.12
CA GLY A 65 -16.00 8.58 -3.82
C GLY A 65 -15.12 7.78 -2.85
N LEU A 66 -15.59 6.59 -2.45
CA LEU A 66 -14.92 5.76 -1.44
C LEU A 66 -13.47 5.41 -1.80
N GLY A 67 -13.18 5.13 -3.08
CA GLY A 67 -11.82 4.85 -3.54
C GLY A 67 -10.86 6.04 -3.37
N GLN A 68 -11.34 7.26 -3.63
CA GLN A 68 -10.58 8.50 -3.43
C GLN A 68 -10.35 8.81 -1.94
N SER A 69 -11.37 8.60 -1.10
CA SER A 69 -11.21 8.74 0.35
C SER A 69 -10.20 7.72 0.90
N GLY A 70 -10.30 6.47 0.43
CA GLY A 70 -9.36 5.41 0.79
C GLY A 70 -7.93 5.70 0.36
N PHE A 71 -7.73 6.17 -0.87
CA PHE A 71 -6.42 6.63 -1.35
C PHE A 71 -5.86 7.75 -0.46
N THR A 72 -6.66 8.77 -0.17
CA THR A 72 -6.23 9.94 0.63
C THR A 72 -5.81 9.51 2.03
N GLN A 73 -6.63 8.70 2.71
CA GLN A 73 -6.31 8.14 4.03
C GLN A 73 -5.07 7.25 3.97
N GLY A 74 -4.95 6.40 2.94
CA GLY A 74 -3.81 5.54 2.71
C GLY A 74 -2.49 6.32 2.62
N VAL A 75 -2.46 7.38 1.81
CA VAL A 75 -1.26 8.22 1.64
C VAL A 75 -0.93 8.99 2.91
N VAL A 76 -1.92 9.57 3.59
CA VAL A 76 -1.69 10.28 4.86
C VAL A 76 -1.14 9.31 5.91
N GLY A 77 -1.71 8.11 6.02
CA GLY A 77 -1.25 7.07 6.92
C GLY A 77 0.20 6.66 6.64
N LEU A 78 0.55 6.43 5.37
CA LEU A 78 1.92 6.08 4.98
C LEU A 78 2.91 7.24 5.24
N GLY A 79 2.47 8.49 5.08
CA GLY A 79 3.27 9.67 5.45
C GLY A 79 3.53 9.74 6.95
N MET A 80 2.52 9.51 7.78
CA MET A 80 2.67 9.43 9.24
C MET A 80 3.58 8.27 9.66
N LEU A 81 3.47 7.13 8.97
CA LEU A 81 4.31 5.96 9.21
C LEU A 81 5.78 6.23 8.88
N ALA A 82 6.05 6.82 7.71
CA ALA A 82 7.39 7.23 7.32
C ALA A 82 8.00 8.25 8.30
N GLY A 83 7.23 9.29 8.66
CA GLY A 83 7.65 10.31 9.61
C GLY A 83 7.88 9.76 11.03
N GLY A 84 7.01 8.87 11.49
CA GLY A 84 7.14 8.20 12.79
C GLY A 84 8.39 7.32 12.85
N PHE A 85 8.67 6.53 11.80
CA PHE A 85 9.89 5.73 11.73
C PHE A 85 11.16 6.58 11.66
N PHE A 86 11.17 7.60 10.81
CA PHE A 86 12.32 8.51 10.71
C PHE A 86 12.56 9.25 12.03
N GLY A 87 11.49 9.75 12.64
CA GLY A 87 11.55 10.42 13.94
C GLY A 87 12.03 9.49 15.05
N ALA A 88 11.48 8.28 15.16
CA ALA A 88 11.91 7.31 16.16
C ALA A 88 13.39 6.93 15.99
N TYR A 89 13.87 6.81 14.74
CA TYR A 89 15.28 6.56 14.45
C TYR A 89 16.20 7.73 14.84
N THR A 90 15.77 8.98 14.61
CA THR A 90 16.61 10.17 14.82
C THR A 90 16.55 10.74 16.24
N LEU A 91 15.39 10.67 16.89
CA LEU A 91 15.12 11.30 18.18
C LEU A 91 14.96 10.28 19.32
N GLY A 92 14.71 9.00 19.03
CA GLY A 92 14.57 7.94 20.04
C GLY A 92 13.32 8.06 20.93
N GLU A 93 12.32 8.84 20.51
CA GLU A 93 11.17 9.17 21.35
C GLU A 93 9.98 8.20 21.19
N GLU A 94 9.44 7.71 22.31
CA GLU A 94 8.22 6.87 22.34
C GLU A 94 7.00 7.45 21.59
N PRO A 95 6.69 8.76 21.68
CA PRO A 95 5.62 9.37 20.90
C PRO A 95 5.69 9.07 19.39
N LEU A 96 6.88 8.96 18.82
CA LEU A 96 7.08 8.76 17.38
C LEU A 96 6.71 7.33 16.94
N VAL A 97 6.90 6.36 17.84
CA VAL A 97 6.40 4.98 17.66
C VAL A 97 4.87 4.96 17.65
N ARG A 98 4.21 5.79 18.49
CA ARG A 98 2.74 5.90 18.50
C ARG A 98 2.22 6.54 17.21
N VAL A 99 2.92 7.56 16.70
CA VAL A 99 2.61 8.18 15.40
C VAL A 99 2.73 7.14 14.27
N ALA A 100 3.79 6.32 14.27
CA ALA A 100 3.97 5.25 13.30
C ALA A 100 2.81 4.24 13.35
N SER A 101 2.46 3.74 14.54
CA SER A 101 1.35 2.81 14.73
C SER A 101 0.01 3.38 14.27
N PHE A 102 -0.27 4.64 14.57
CA PHE A 102 -1.49 5.31 14.11
C PHE A 102 -1.50 5.49 12.59
N GLY A 103 -0.36 5.88 11.99
CA GLY A 103 -0.20 5.96 10.55
C GLY A 103 -0.46 4.62 9.85
N PHE A 104 -0.02 3.52 10.45
CA PHE A 104 -0.27 2.18 9.94
C PHE A 104 -1.77 1.79 10.00
N LEU A 105 -2.47 2.12 11.09
CA LEU A 105 -3.92 1.93 11.19
C LEU A 105 -4.68 2.76 10.15
N LEU A 106 -4.30 4.02 9.98
CA LEU A 106 -4.91 4.88 8.96
C LEU A 106 -4.66 4.35 7.54
N THR A 107 -3.46 3.82 7.29
CA THR A 107 -3.13 3.14 6.04
C THR A 107 -4.02 1.92 5.80
N ALA A 108 -4.21 1.09 6.83
CA ALA A 108 -5.05 -0.09 6.77
C ALA A 108 -6.50 0.27 6.40
N PHE A 109 -7.10 1.25 7.09
CA PHE A 109 -8.43 1.75 6.76
C PHE A 109 -8.51 2.31 5.33
N GLY A 110 -7.50 3.09 4.92
CA GLY A 110 -7.42 3.61 3.56
C GLY A 110 -7.41 2.51 2.50
N LEU A 111 -6.63 1.45 2.72
CA LEU A 111 -6.56 0.28 1.85
C LEU A 111 -7.87 -0.52 1.79
N VAL A 112 -8.58 -0.66 2.92
CA VAL A 112 -9.90 -1.30 2.95
C VAL A 112 -10.91 -0.52 2.11
N LEU A 113 -10.97 0.80 2.28
CA LEU A 113 -11.88 1.65 1.48
C LEU A 113 -11.50 1.66 -0.01
N LEU A 114 -10.21 1.71 -0.31
CA LEU A 114 -9.70 1.61 -1.67
C LEU A 114 -10.07 0.27 -2.31
N GLY A 115 -9.92 -0.84 -1.56
CA GLY A 115 -10.29 -2.18 -1.98
C GLY A 115 -11.79 -2.34 -2.21
N TYR A 116 -12.63 -1.75 -1.36
CA TYR A 116 -14.08 -1.69 -1.60
C TYR A 116 -14.41 -0.94 -2.89
N GLY A 117 -13.72 0.18 -3.15
CA GLY A 117 -13.80 0.89 -4.43
C GLY A 117 -13.39 0.00 -5.62
N CYS A 118 -12.33 -0.79 -5.47
CA CYS A 118 -11.87 -1.71 -6.52
C CYS A 118 -12.88 -2.83 -6.80
N ILE A 119 -13.48 -3.41 -5.75
CA ILE A 119 -14.54 -4.42 -5.87
C ILE A 119 -15.75 -3.83 -6.61
N ARG A 120 -16.23 -2.67 -6.17
CA ARG A 120 -17.44 -2.04 -6.74
C ARG A 120 -17.27 -1.71 -8.22
N GLU A 121 -16.09 -1.25 -8.60
CA GLU A 121 -15.77 -0.79 -9.95
C GLU A 121 -15.06 -1.86 -10.81
N ASN A 122 -14.90 -3.07 -10.27
CA ASN A 122 -14.17 -4.19 -10.88
C ASN A 122 -12.77 -3.80 -11.42
N VAL A 123 -12.05 -2.98 -10.65
CA VAL A 123 -10.68 -2.56 -10.95
C VAL A 123 -9.73 -3.71 -10.59
N LEU A 124 -8.73 -3.99 -11.45
CA LEU A 124 -7.79 -5.14 -11.35
C LEU A 124 -8.38 -6.53 -11.69
N GLY A 125 -9.57 -6.62 -12.30
CA GLY A 125 -10.15 -7.89 -12.73
C GLY A 125 -10.21 -8.89 -11.59
N ARG A 126 -9.58 -10.07 -11.72
CA ARG A 126 -9.58 -11.13 -10.68
C ARG A 126 -8.95 -10.74 -9.34
N PHE A 127 -8.23 -9.63 -9.28
CA PHE A 127 -7.49 -9.15 -8.11
C PHE A 127 -8.12 -7.91 -7.47
N TYR A 128 -9.39 -7.60 -7.74
CA TYR A 128 -10.09 -6.44 -7.17
C TYR A 128 -10.06 -6.38 -5.62
N TRP A 129 -9.90 -7.52 -4.96
CA TRP A 129 -9.92 -7.66 -3.50
C TRP A 129 -8.55 -7.42 -2.87
N LEU A 130 -7.48 -7.31 -3.66
CA LEU A 130 -6.12 -7.24 -3.17
C LEU A 130 -5.87 -6.07 -2.21
N PRO A 131 -6.29 -4.81 -2.51
CA PRO A 131 -6.11 -3.72 -1.55
C PRO A 131 -6.89 -3.94 -0.24
N LEU A 132 -8.07 -4.57 -0.31
CA LEU A 132 -8.85 -4.91 0.88
C LEU A 132 -8.11 -5.94 1.74
N ALA A 133 -7.57 -6.99 1.14
CA ALA A 133 -6.79 -8.00 1.86
C ALA A 133 -5.53 -7.39 2.51
N LEU A 134 -4.81 -6.52 1.80
CA LEU A 134 -3.69 -5.77 2.37
C LEU A 134 -4.10 -4.93 3.57
N GLY A 135 -5.22 -4.21 3.47
CA GLY A 135 -5.77 -3.42 4.57
C GLY A 135 -6.20 -4.26 5.76
N ALA A 136 -6.74 -5.46 5.54
CA ALA A 136 -7.14 -6.37 6.61
C ALA A 136 -5.95 -7.04 7.31
N VAL A 137 -4.87 -7.34 6.57
CA VAL A 137 -3.66 -7.96 7.10
C VAL A 137 -2.83 -6.99 7.92
N ALA A 138 -2.77 -5.71 7.51
CA ALA A 138 -1.99 -4.68 8.20
C ALA A 138 -2.18 -4.69 9.73
N PRO A 139 -3.38 -4.46 10.31
CA PRO A 139 -3.55 -4.36 11.77
C PRO A 139 -3.18 -5.65 12.52
N LEU A 140 -3.21 -6.83 11.88
CA LEU A 140 -2.75 -8.07 12.50
C LEU A 140 -1.25 -7.99 12.85
N GLY A 141 -0.44 -7.31 12.04
CA GLY A 141 0.97 -7.08 12.33
C GLY A 141 1.20 -6.32 13.64
N LEU A 142 0.30 -5.40 13.99
CA LEU A 142 0.34 -4.68 15.28
C LEU A 142 -0.10 -5.59 16.43
N LEU A 143 -1.14 -6.41 16.23
CA LEU A 143 -1.68 -7.31 17.26
C LEU A 143 -0.73 -8.46 17.61
N PHE A 144 0.03 -8.94 16.64
CA PHE A 144 0.95 -10.08 16.79
C PHE A 144 2.43 -9.66 16.80
N GLY A 145 2.72 -8.36 17.00
CA GLY A 145 4.07 -7.79 16.84
C GLY A 145 5.19 -8.39 17.69
N SER A 146 4.86 -9.14 18.75
CA SER A 146 5.81 -9.88 19.60
C SER A 146 5.84 -11.39 19.35
N ALA A 147 4.94 -11.93 18.53
CA ALA A 147 4.84 -13.35 18.24
C ALA A 147 5.76 -13.71 17.06
N GLY A 148 7.04 -13.99 17.35
CA GLY A 148 8.13 -14.20 16.39
C GLY A 148 7.73 -14.69 14.98
N PRO A 149 7.30 -15.95 14.79
CA PRO A 149 6.95 -16.47 13.46
C PRO A 149 5.74 -15.79 12.82
N ALA A 150 4.76 -15.38 13.62
CA ALA A 150 3.56 -14.70 13.12
C ALA A 150 3.88 -13.29 12.59
N ARG A 151 4.77 -12.56 13.27
CA ARG A 151 5.28 -11.26 12.78
C ARG A 151 5.94 -11.42 11.41
N VAL A 152 6.83 -12.40 11.25
CA VAL A 152 7.52 -12.67 9.97
C VAL A 152 6.51 -12.99 8.88
N ALA A 153 5.56 -13.90 9.15
CA ALA A 153 4.55 -14.30 8.18
C ALA A 153 3.65 -13.13 7.76
N LEU A 154 3.23 -12.28 8.69
CA LEU A 154 2.40 -11.11 8.42
C LEU A 154 3.17 -10.03 7.64
N SER A 155 4.45 -9.81 7.97
CA SER A 155 5.30 -8.88 7.24
C SER A 155 5.55 -9.35 5.80
N LEU A 156 5.84 -10.65 5.61
CA LEU A 156 5.95 -11.26 4.29
C LEU A 156 4.63 -11.15 3.51
N LEU A 157 3.49 -11.46 4.13
CA LEU A 157 2.18 -11.40 3.48
C LEU A 157 1.84 -9.97 3.03
N PHE A 158 2.07 -8.99 3.90
CA PHE A 158 1.86 -7.59 3.57
C PHE A 158 2.81 -7.14 2.46
N GLY A 159 4.11 -7.36 2.61
CA GLY A 159 5.13 -6.97 1.62
C GLY A 159 4.93 -7.63 0.25
N LEU A 160 4.66 -8.94 0.21
CA LEU A 160 4.40 -9.66 -1.04
C LEU A 160 3.08 -9.25 -1.70
N GLY A 161 2.06 -8.85 -0.93
CA GLY A 161 0.84 -8.30 -1.51
C GLY A 161 1.07 -6.97 -2.22
N TRP A 162 1.99 -6.12 -1.73
CA TRP A 162 2.43 -4.92 -2.43
C TRP A 162 3.27 -5.22 -3.68
N VAL A 163 4.14 -6.24 -3.62
CA VAL A 163 4.86 -6.74 -4.80
C VAL A 163 3.88 -7.21 -5.87
N LEU A 164 2.86 -7.98 -5.49
CA LEU A 164 1.82 -8.42 -6.41
C LEU A 164 1.06 -7.23 -7.00
N LEU A 165 0.67 -6.24 -6.20
CA LEU A 165 0.02 -5.02 -6.69
C LEU A 165 0.89 -4.31 -7.73
N GLY A 166 2.17 -4.12 -7.45
CA GLY A 166 3.10 -3.48 -8.38
C GLY A 166 3.32 -4.29 -9.65
N ALA A 167 3.42 -5.62 -9.55
CA ALA A 167 3.52 -6.50 -10.70
C ALA A 167 2.27 -6.42 -11.60
N LEU A 168 1.07 -6.38 -11.01
CA LEU A 168 -0.19 -6.20 -11.75
C LEU A 168 -0.23 -4.86 -12.49
N MET A 169 0.28 -3.80 -11.85
CA MET A 169 0.42 -2.49 -12.49
C MET A 169 1.40 -2.56 -13.68
N LEU A 170 2.59 -3.13 -13.51
CA LEU A 170 3.61 -3.25 -14.55
C LEU A 170 3.17 -4.11 -15.73
N ALA A 171 2.59 -5.29 -15.46
CA ALA A 171 2.05 -6.19 -16.48
C ALA A 171 0.88 -5.57 -17.26
N GLY A 172 0.32 -4.48 -16.73
CA GLY A 172 -0.78 -3.78 -17.36
C GLY A 172 -2.07 -4.59 -17.40
N LEU A 173 -2.22 -5.57 -16.51
CA LEU A 173 -3.36 -6.48 -16.35
C LEU A 173 -4.63 -5.78 -15.82
N ALA A 174 -4.78 -4.49 -16.09
CA ALA A 174 -6.09 -3.88 -16.23
C ALA A 174 -6.75 -4.46 -17.48
N GLU A 175 -7.14 -5.73 -17.44
CA GLU A 175 -8.20 -6.21 -18.30
C GLU A 175 -9.40 -5.31 -17.98
N ARG A 176 -9.65 -4.33 -18.86
CA ARG A 176 -10.99 -3.76 -18.99
C ARG A 176 -11.90 -4.98 -19.00
N GLY A 177 -12.87 -5.03 -18.09
CA GLY A 177 -13.86 -6.10 -18.06
C GLY A 177 -14.60 -6.17 -19.41
N GLU A 178 -14.02 -6.85 -20.39
CA GLU A 178 -14.72 -7.38 -21.53
C GLU A 178 -15.53 -8.56 -21.02
N LYS A 179 -16.73 -8.24 -20.52
CA LYS A 179 -18.02 -8.91 -20.83
C LYS A 179 -19.07 -8.52 -19.79
N GLY A 180 -20.17 -7.94 -20.27
CA GLY A 180 -21.34 -7.61 -19.46
C GLY A 180 -22.29 -6.54 -20.01
N ARG A 181 -21.96 -5.86 -21.12
CA ARG A 181 -22.96 -5.17 -21.96
C ARG A 181 -23.13 -5.97 -23.25
N ALA A 182 -24.00 -6.96 -23.18
CA ALA A 182 -24.75 -7.51 -24.31
C ALA A 182 -26.13 -7.88 -23.76
#